data_AF-A0A1F7GVY2-F1
#
_entry.id   AF-A0A1F7GVY2-F1
#
_cell.length_a   1.000
_cell.length_b   1.000
_cell.length_c   1.000
_cell.angle_alpha   90.00
_cell.angle_beta   90.00
_cell.angle_gamma   90.00
#
_symmetry.space_group_name_H-M   'P 1'
#
loop_
_entity.id
_entity.type
_entity.pdbx_description
1 polymer ?
#
loop_
_entity_poly.entity_id
_entity_poly.type
_entity_poly.pdbx_seq_one_letter_code
_entity_poly.pdbx_strand_id
1 'polypeptide(L)'
;MQNMQSVVDHLKTHHTKWPATYEELVAECNQLSDFSAEDKKEFMEKLPKKTYNTADEVLAALGSMGGGAGAPPAGQGGMGGGQMGGGSM
;
A
#
# COMPACT_ATOMS: atom_id res chain seq x y z
N MET A 1 2.53 2.16 2.07
CA MET A 1 1.39 2.85 1.47
C MET A 1 1.54 4.30 1.84
N GLN A 2 1.73 5.17 0.85
CA GLN A 2 2.02 6.59 1.08
C GLN A 2 0.74 7.40 1.34
N ASN A 3 -0.41 6.94 0.83
CA ASN A 3 -1.69 7.66 0.89
C ASN A 3 -2.77 6.89 1.68
N MET A 4 -2.50 6.57 2.95
CA MET A 4 -3.49 5.87 3.79
C MET A 4 -4.80 6.65 3.96
N GLN A 5 -4.73 7.98 3.96
CA GLN A 5 -5.93 8.83 4.04
C GLN A 5 -6.85 8.65 2.82
N SER A 6 -6.29 8.46 1.62
CA SER A 6 -7.04 8.20 0.39
C SER A 6 -7.72 6.83 0.43
N VAL A 7 -7.05 5.81 0.99
CA VAL A 7 -7.65 4.48 1.21
C VAL A 7 -8.80 4.56 2.21
N VAL A 8 -8.63 5.30 3.32
CA VAL A 8 -9.68 5.51 4.32
C VAL A 8 -10.89 6.20 3.70
N ASP A 9 -10.67 7.27 2.94
CA ASP A 9 -11.74 7.98 2.27
C ASP A 9 -12.47 7.04 1.31
N HIS A 10 -11.75 6.40 0.38
CA HIS A 10 -12.34 5.47 -0.57
C HIS A 10 -13.18 4.37 0.09
N LEU A 11 -12.67 3.73 1.14
CA LEU A 11 -13.39 2.66 1.82
C LEU A 11 -14.62 3.15 2.59
N LYS A 12 -14.60 4.39 3.12
CA LYS A 12 -15.72 4.94 3.92
C LYS A 12 -16.76 5.70 3.09
N THR A 13 -16.34 6.33 2.00
CA THR A 13 -17.17 7.22 1.18
C THR A 13 -17.63 6.55 -0.12
N HIS A 14 -16.76 5.76 -0.75
CA HIS A 14 -17.01 5.17 -2.06
C HIS A 14 -17.39 3.68 -1.98
N HIS A 15 -16.80 2.92 -1.06
CA HIS A 15 -17.09 1.50 -0.90
C HIS A 15 -18.31 1.28 0.02
N THR A 16 -19.49 1.19 -0.59
CA THR A 16 -20.77 1.01 0.11
C THR A 16 -21.25 -0.44 0.18
N LYS A 17 -20.51 -1.37 -0.44
CA LYS A 17 -20.94 -2.75 -0.66
C LYS A 17 -20.25 -3.72 0.29
N TRP A 18 -20.84 -3.88 1.48
CA TRP A 18 -20.37 -4.83 2.48
C TRP A 18 -21.33 -6.03 2.61
N PRO A 19 -20.83 -7.26 2.86
CA PRO A 19 -19.43 -7.64 3.05
C PRO A 19 -18.64 -7.72 1.72
N ALA A 20 -17.36 -7.38 1.76
CA ALA A 20 -16.45 -7.39 0.62
C ALA A 20 -15.32 -8.39 0.83
N THR A 21 -14.98 -9.15 -0.21
CA THR A 21 -13.87 -10.10 -0.17
C THR A 21 -12.53 -9.41 -0.48
N TYR A 22 -11.43 -10.03 -0.03
CA TYR A 22 -10.08 -9.60 -0.41
C TYR A 22 -9.94 -9.39 -1.94
N GLU A 23 -10.50 -10.31 -2.75
CA GLU A 23 -10.39 -10.22 -4.21
C GLU A 23 -11.15 -9.02 -4.78
N GLU A 24 -12.33 -8.71 -4.25
CA GLU A 24 -13.09 -7.51 -4.63
C GLU A 24 -12.35 -6.23 -4.26
N LEU A 25 -11.84 -6.14 -3.02
CA LEU A 25 -11.09 -4.97 -2.55
C LEU A 25 -9.81 -4.75 -3.38
N VAL A 26 -9.11 -5.82 -3.75
CA VAL A 26 -7.92 -5.75 -4.60
C VAL A 26 -8.27 -5.40 -6.04
N ALA A 27 -9.36 -5.93 -6.58
CA ALA A 27 -9.84 -5.59 -7.92
C ALA A 27 -10.19 -4.10 -8.01
N GLU A 28 -10.95 -3.58 -7.05
CA GLU A 28 -11.27 -2.16 -6.98
C GLU A 28 -10.01 -1.32 -6.78
N CYS A 29 -9.14 -1.67 -5.83
CA CYS A 29 -7.88 -0.96 -5.61
C CYS A 29 -6.99 -0.96 -6.87
N ASN A 30 -7.01 -2.02 -7.68
CA ASN A 30 -6.29 -2.07 -8.96
C ASN A 30 -6.90 -1.15 -10.02
N GLN A 31 -8.22 -0.96 -10.03
CA GLN A 31 -8.91 -0.04 -10.93
C GLN A 31 -8.72 1.44 -10.56
N LEU A 32 -8.31 1.72 -9.32
CA LEU A 32 -8.00 3.07 -8.89
C LEU A 32 -6.65 3.52 -9.48
N SER A 33 -6.71 4.52 -10.34
CA SER A 33 -5.54 5.19 -10.92
C SER A 33 -4.80 6.09 -9.92
N ASP A 34 -5.46 6.44 -8.81
CA ASP A 34 -4.90 7.24 -7.72
C ASP A 34 -3.82 6.51 -6.90
N PHE A 35 -3.80 5.16 -6.95
CA PHE A 35 -2.82 4.35 -6.24
C PHE A 35 -1.69 3.90 -7.16
N SER A 36 -0.45 4.04 -6.67
CA SER A 36 0.74 3.52 -7.34
C SER A 36 0.78 1.98 -7.30
N ALA A 37 1.59 1.37 -8.17
CA ALA A 37 1.80 -0.08 -8.14
C ALA A 37 2.38 -0.57 -6.80
N GLU A 38 3.21 0.26 -6.15
CA GLU A 38 3.78 -0.02 -4.82
C GLU A 38 2.70 0.00 -3.73
N ASP A 39 1.80 0.98 -3.74
CA ASP A 39 0.67 1.04 -2.81
C ASP A 39 -0.24 -0.18 -2.97
N LYS A 40 -0.56 -0.56 -4.22
CA LYS A 40 -1.38 -1.74 -4.54
C LYS A 40 -0.74 -3.03 -4.03
N LYS A 41 0.58 -3.17 -4.22
CA LYS A 41 1.32 -4.34 -3.75
C LYS A 41 1.33 -4.40 -2.22
N GLU A 42 1.62 -3.29 -1.55
CA GLU A 42 1.62 -3.26 -0.09
C GLU A 42 0.22 -3.50 0.49
N PHE A 43 -0.84 -3.02 -0.17
CA PHE A 43 -2.22 -3.33 0.19
C PHE A 43 -2.49 -4.85 0.12
N MET A 44 -2.10 -5.50 -0.97
CA MET A 44 -2.24 -6.96 -1.13
C MET A 44 -1.41 -7.76 -0.12
N GLU A 45 -0.20 -7.30 0.20
CA GLU A 45 0.68 -7.98 1.16
C GLU A 45 0.21 -7.82 2.61
N LYS A 46 -0.34 -6.66 2.96
CA LYS A 46 -0.83 -6.37 4.31
C LYS A 46 -2.24 -6.86 4.57
N LEU A 47 -3.08 -6.98 3.55
CA LEU A 47 -4.48 -7.37 3.70
C LEU A 47 -4.62 -8.90 3.73
N PRO A 48 -5.04 -9.51 4.85
CA PRO A 48 -5.36 -10.93 4.87
C PRO A 48 -6.43 -11.31 3.84
N LYS A 49 -6.28 -12.50 3.25
CA LYS A 49 -7.31 -13.10 2.37
C LYS A 49 -8.52 -13.57 3.17
N LYS A 50 -9.36 -12.63 3.57
CA LYS A 50 -10.63 -12.87 4.25
C LYS A 50 -11.74 -11.98 3.69
N THR A 51 -12.95 -12.21 4.18
CA THR A 51 -14.08 -11.33 3.97
C THR A 51 -14.11 -10.27 5.07
N TYR A 52 -14.34 -9.04 4.66
CA TYR A 52 -14.44 -7.87 5.52
C TYR A 52 -15.88 -7.39 5.53
N ASN A 53 -16.42 -7.10 6.72
CA ASN A 53 -17.80 -6.63 6.87
C ASN A 53 -17.89 -5.12 6.90
N THR A 54 -16.78 -4.43 7.16
CA THR A 54 -16.72 -2.97 7.25
C THR A 54 -15.36 -2.42 6.81
N ALA A 55 -15.34 -1.13 6.47
CA ALA A 55 -14.12 -0.40 6.17
C ALA A 55 -13.11 -0.45 7.33
N ASP A 56 -13.59 -0.35 8.58
CA ASP A 56 -12.73 -0.36 9.75
C ASP A 56 -11.99 -1.70 9.93
N GLU A 57 -12.58 -2.84 9.53
CA GLU A 57 -11.85 -4.12 9.53
C GLU A 57 -10.69 -4.14 8.52
N VAL A 58 -10.87 -3.51 7.34
CA VAL A 58 -9.82 -3.37 6.33
C VAL A 58 -8.71 -2.47 6.85
N LEU A 59 -9.07 -1.31 7.41
CA LEU A 59 -8.11 -0.36 7.97
C LEU A 59 -7.34 -0.91 9.16
N ALA A 60 -7.99 -1.71 10.01
CA ALA A 60 -7.35 -2.43 11.09
C ALA A 60 -6.32 -3.45 10.55
N ALA A 61 -6.67 -4.18 9.49
CA ALA A 61 -5.75 -5.12 8.86
C ALA A 61 -4.54 -4.43 8.20
N LEU A 62 -4.72 -3.23 7.64
CA LEU A 62 -3.64 -2.43 7.05
C LEU A 62 -2.76 -1.74 8.10
N GLY A 63 -3.14 -1.77 9.38
CA GLY A 63 -2.36 -1.21 10.50
C GLY A 63 -2.61 0.26 10.78
N SER A 64 -3.72 0.85 10.32
CA SER A 64 -4.07 2.25 10.63
C SER A 64 -4.56 2.47 12.08
N MET A 65 -4.87 1.41 12.83
CA MET A 65 -5.21 1.50 14.26
C MET A 65 -4.08 0.93 15.12
N GLY A 66 -3.05 1.74 15.33
CA GLY A 66 -2.13 1.63 16.47
C GLY A 66 -1.10 0.50 16.43
N GLY A 67 0.06 0.80 15.84
CA GLY A 67 1.35 0.25 16.29
C GLY A 67 1.83 -1.03 15.59
N GLY A 68 3.00 -0.90 14.96
CA GLY A 68 3.96 -2.01 14.86
C GLY A 68 4.13 -2.68 13.50
N ALA A 69 5.33 -2.46 12.94
CA ALA A 69 6.12 -3.39 12.14
C ALA A 69 5.58 -3.91 10.79
N GLY A 70 6.35 -3.69 9.73
CA GLY A 70 6.39 -4.62 8.60
C GLY A 70 6.42 -3.99 7.20
N ALA A 71 7.52 -3.34 6.86
CA ALA A 71 8.17 -3.47 5.56
C ALA A 71 9.53 -2.74 5.62
N PRO A 72 10.69 -3.44 5.65
CA PRO A 72 11.92 -2.79 5.23
C PRO A 72 11.77 -2.37 3.75
N PRO A 73 12.40 -1.25 3.32
CA PRO A 73 12.35 -0.83 1.92
C PRO A 73 12.83 -1.99 1.03
N ALA A 74 11.94 -2.43 0.12
CA ALA A 74 12.33 -3.32 -0.96
C ALA A 74 13.48 -2.66 -1.73
N GLY A 75 14.50 -3.46 -2.01
CA GLY A 75 15.84 -2.99 -2.31
C GLY A 75 15.93 -1.95 -3.42
N GLN A 76 16.64 -0.86 -3.10
CA GLN A 76 17.40 -0.13 -4.10
C GLN A 76 18.62 -1.00 -4.49
N GLY A 77 18.37 -1.99 -5.35
CA GLY A 77 19.40 -2.69 -6.11
C GLY A 77 20.12 -1.69 -7.00
N GLY A 78 21.45 -1.68 -6.90
CA GLY A 78 22.28 -0.58 -7.36
C GLY A 78 22.61 -0.53 -8.85
N MET A 79 23.27 0.57 -9.20
CA MET A 79 24.24 0.80 -10.27
C MET A 79 25.14 1.93 -9.70
N GLY A 80 26.43 1.81 -9.41
CA GLY A 80 27.46 1.05 -10.11
C GLY A 80 28.18 1.98 -11.10
N GLY A 81 29.31 2.56 -10.69
CA GLY A 81 30.24 3.37 -11.50
C GLY A 81 30.40 4.80 -10.94
N GLY A 82 31.54 5.28 -10.45
CA GLY A 82 32.93 4.92 -10.70
C GLY A 82 33.56 5.89 -11.72
N GLN A 83 34.13 7.00 -11.25
CA GLN A 83 35.29 7.73 -11.83
C GLN A 83 35.56 8.99 -10.98
N MET A 84 36.60 9.00 -10.14
CA MET A 84 38.01 9.32 -10.43
C MET A 84 38.28 10.82 -10.67
N GLY A 85 38.83 11.48 -9.64
CA GLY A 85 40.17 12.10 -9.65
C GLY A 85 40.46 13.38 -10.48
N GLY A 86 41.11 14.34 -9.81
CA GLY A 86 41.91 15.46 -10.39
C GLY A 86 41.36 16.83 -9.97
N GLY A 87 42.03 17.64 -9.12
CA GLY A 87 43.28 18.36 -9.42
C GLY A 87 42.96 19.50 -10.41
N SER A 88 43.08 20.80 -10.12
CA SER A 88 44.28 21.48 -9.64
C SER A 88 43.94 22.89 -9.11
N MET A 89 44.83 23.37 -8.24
CA MET A 89 45.07 24.79 -7.94
C MET A 89 46.08 25.34 -8.95
#